data_AF-A0A8H3R097-F1
#
_entry.id   AF-A0A8H3R097-F1
#
_cell.length_a   1.000
_cell.length_b   1.000
_cell.length_c   1.000
_cell.angle_alpha   90.00
_cell.angle_beta   90.00
_cell.angle_gamma   90.00
#
_symmetry.space_group_name_H-M   'P 1'
#
loop_
_entity.id
_entity.type
_entity.pdbx_description
1 polymer ?
#
loop_
_entity_poly.entity_id
_entity_poly.type
_entity_poly.pdbx_seq_one_letter_code
_entity_poly.pdbx_strand_id
1 'polypeptide(L)'
;MAKHFEVPVTLLTPGTINENLHYGLFARQKTRVFRNNREFIVSVVLGNSKYPKQPGYFCSSGSISGQIEFSPTKAISSLYKEIFHNSTKFSGPTIIGQDDPKIIEELSRNVRFILFQITIDKYKIFVHDLGVSSHPDWRNAGSGYSSSLLHFYNKR
;
A
#
# COMPACT_ATOMS: atom_id res chain seq x y z
N MET A 1 -17.40 -20.95 -5.07
CA MET A 1 -16.17 -20.24 -5.46
C MET A 1 -16.56 -18.86 -5.96
N ALA A 2 -16.22 -17.79 -5.24
CA ALA A 2 -16.50 -16.43 -5.69
C ALA A 2 -15.48 -16.07 -6.79
N LYS A 3 -15.94 -15.78 -8.01
CA LYS A 3 -15.09 -15.23 -9.08
C LYS A 3 -14.48 -13.92 -8.56
N HIS A 4 -13.19 -13.93 -8.26
CA HIS A 4 -12.42 -12.71 -8.05
C HIS A 4 -12.41 -11.99 -9.39
N PHE A 5 -13.09 -10.85 -9.48
CA PHE A 5 -13.10 -10.05 -10.69
C PHE A 5 -11.75 -9.34 -10.77
N GLU A 6 -10.93 -9.69 -11.76
CA GLU A 6 -9.70 -8.98 -12.06
C GLU A 6 -10.07 -7.58 -12.57
N VAL A 7 -9.72 -6.55 -11.79
CA VAL A 7 -9.86 -5.16 -12.22
C VAL A 7 -8.46 -4.72 -12.65
N PRO A 8 -8.24 -4.37 -13.94
CA PRO A 8 -6.93 -3.92 -14.37
C PRO A 8 -6.57 -2.62 -13.64
N VAL A 9 -5.42 -2.62 -12.98
CA VAL A 9 -4.87 -1.48 -12.23
C VAL A 9 -3.62 -0.97 -12.95
N THR A 10 -3.46 0.35 -13.02
CA THR A 10 -2.24 0.96 -13.55
C THR A 10 -1.63 1.88 -12.50
N LEU A 11 -0.34 1.76 -12.22
CA LEU A 11 0.36 2.75 -11.41
C LEU A 11 0.50 4.06 -12.20
N LEU A 12 0.06 5.17 -11.63
CA LEU A 12 0.17 6.50 -12.24
C LEU A 12 1.38 7.27 -11.72
N THR A 13 1.71 7.07 -10.45
CA THR A 13 2.84 7.76 -9.82
C THR A 13 3.40 6.86 -8.72
N PRO A 14 4.70 6.49 -8.79
CA PRO A 14 5.35 5.80 -7.69
C PRO A 14 5.42 6.74 -6.49
N GLY A 15 5.16 6.18 -5.31
CA GLY A 15 5.30 6.90 -4.04
C GLY A 15 6.75 7.30 -3.76
N THR A 16 6.95 8.22 -2.82
CA THR A 16 8.29 8.45 -2.24
C THR A 16 8.39 7.82 -0.86
N ILE A 17 9.44 7.04 -0.65
CA ILE A 17 9.81 6.61 0.69
C ILE A 17 10.22 7.86 1.46
N ASN A 18 9.48 8.14 2.52
CA ASN A 18 9.81 9.19 3.47
C ASN A 18 10.11 8.50 4.79
N GLU A 19 11.27 8.78 5.36
CA GLU A 19 11.73 8.26 6.65
C GLU A 19 10.73 8.55 7.80
N ASN A 20 9.93 9.60 7.66
CA ASN A 20 8.87 9.97 8.61
C ASN A 20 7.54 9.21 8.37
N LEU A 21 7.48 8.35 7.34
CA LEU A 21 6.29 7.58 6.96
C LEU A 21 6.54 6.08 7.13
N HIS A 22 6.02 5.52 8.21
CA HIS A 22 6.22 4.12 8.59
C HIS A 22 5.45 3.08 7.74
N TYR A 23 4.88 3.45 6.58
CA TYR A 23 4.02 2.56 5.78
C TYR A 23 4.67 2.02 4.49
N GLY A 24 5.98 2.22 4.32
CA GLY A 24 6.79 1.56 3.30
C GLY A 24 6.56 2.03 1.86
N LEU A 25 6.78 1.11 0.91
CA LEU A 25 6.84 1.28 -0.56
C LEU A 25 5.63 2.01 -1.18
N PHE A 26 4.48 1.96 -0.51
CA PHE A 26 3.18 2.39 -1.04
C PHE A 26 2.81 3.82 -0.62
N ALA A 27 3.64 4.52 0.16
CA ALA A 27 3.34 5.87 0.62
C ALA A 27 3.31 6.88 -0.53
N ARG A 28 2.22 7.66 -0.66
CA ARG A 28 2.03 8.68 -1.72
C ARG A 28 1.87 8.13 -3.14
N GLN A 29 1.67 6.83 -3.30
CA GLN A 29 1.39 6.25 -4.61
C GLN A 29 -0.01 6.62 -5.12
N LYS A 30 -0.17 6.59 -6.44
CA LYS A 30 -1.48 6.70 -7.10
C LYS A 30 -1.68 5.55 -8.06
N THR A 31 -2.82 4.87 -7.95
CA THR A 31 -3.24 3.84 -8.88
C THR A 31 -4.50 4.28 -9.61
N ARG A 32 -4.58 3.88 -10.88
CA ARG A 32 -5.74 4.03 -11.74
C ARG A 32 -6.48 2.72 -11.83
N VAL A 33 -7.79 2.79 -11.70
CA VAL A 33 -8.71 1.67 -11.73
C VAL A 33 -9.86 2.01 -12.66
N PHE A 34 -10.21 1.13 -13.60
CA PHE A 34 -11.39 1.31 -14.44
C PHE A 34 -12.55 0.45 -13.96
N ARG A 35 -13.72 1.07 -13.75
CA ARG A 35 -14.96 0.36 -13.41
C ARG A 35 -16.16 1.06 -14.02
N ASN A 36 -17.08 0.30 -14.63
CA ASN A 36 -18.27 0.81 -15.31
C ASN A 36 -17.95 1.95 -16.31
N ASN A 37 -16.96 1.74 -17.17
CA ASN A 37 -16.48 2.72 -18.15
C ASN A 37 -16.08 4.08 -17.56
N ARG A 38 -15.70 4.09 -16.28
CA ARG A 38 -15.26 5.28 -15.58
C ARG A 38 -13.92 5.04 -14.90
N GLU A 39 -13.06 6.05 -14.97
CA GLU A 39 -11.75 6.05 -14.32
C GLU A 39 -11.89 6.44 -12.86
N PHE A 40 -11.19 5.72 -12.00
CA PHE A 40 -11.01 6.03 -10.59
C PHE A 40 -9.52 6.13 -10.30
N ILE A 41 -9.13 7.16 -9.57
CA ILE A 41 -7.76 7.35 -9.11
C ILE A 41 -7.75 7.18 -7.60
N VAL A 42 -7.06 6.15 -7.12
CA VAL A 42 -6.89 5.88 -5.70
C VAL A 42 -5.48 6.28 -5.28
N SER A 43 -5.40 7.11 -4.25
CA SER A 43 -4.15 7.68 -3.74
C SER A 43 -3.94 7.27 -2.30
N VAL A 44 -2.71 6.85 -1.96
CA VAL A 44 -2.30 6.66 -0.57
C VAL A 44 -1.82 8.00 -0.03
N VAL A 45 -2.44 8.50 1.04
CA VAL A 45 -2.17 9.81 1.64
C VAL A 45 -1.72 9.69 3.09
N LEU A 46 -1.23 10.79 3.65
CA LEU A 46 -0.67 10.81 5.00
C LEU A 46 -1.78 10.89 6.04
N GLY A 47 -1.84 9.90 6.93
CA GLY A 47 -2.81 9.87 8.01
C GLY A 47 -4.23 9.58 7.51
N ASN A 48 -5.06 9.09 8.41
CA ASN A 48 -6.51 9.11 8.24
C ASN A 48 -7.17 9.69 9.50
N SER A 49 -8.45 10.04 9.38
CA SER A 49 -9.23 10.68 10.46
C SER A 49 -9.26 9.88 11.77
N LYS A 50 -9.07 8.56 11.69
CA LYS A 50 -9.11 7.65 12.84
C LYS A 50 -7.73 7.37 13.42
N TYR A 51 -6.72 7.26 12.56
CA TYR A 51 -5.36 6.88 12.89
C TYR A 51 -4.37 7.76 12.11
N PRO A 52 -3.93 8.91 12.68
CA PRO A 52 -3.02 9.83 12.01
C PRO A 52 -1.66 9.22 11.66
N LYS A 53 -1.26 8.19 12.42
CA LYS A 53 -0.05 7.38 12.20
C LYS A 53 -0.31 6.11 11.38
N GLN A 54 -1.35 6.07 10.55
CA GLN A 54 -1.59 5.02 9.55
C GLN A 54 -1.84 5.66 8.19
N PRO A 55 -1.67 4.95 7.07
CA PRO A 55 -1.97 5.52 5.77
C PRO A 55 -3.47 5.88 5.68
N GLY A 56 -3.75 6.99 5.02
CA GLY A 56 -5.08 7.30 4.51
C GLY A 56 -5.20 6.91 3.05
N TYR A 57 -6.43 6.76 2.61
CA TYR A 57 -6.75 6.41 1.24
C TYR A 57 -7.79 7.39 0.72
N PHE A 58 -7.46 8.02 -0.40
CA PHE A 58 -8.31 9.00 -1.07
C PHE A 58 -8.67 8.47 -2.46
N CYS A 59 -9.90 8.68 -2.89
CA CYS A 59 -10.35 8.30 -4.22
C CYS A 59 -10.96 9.50 -4.93
N SER A 60 -10.68 9.65 -6.23
CA SER A 60 -11.32 10.63 -7.10
C SER A 60 -11.70 10.01 -8.45
N SER A 61 -12.66 10.65 -9.14
CA SER A 61 -13.12 10.24 -10.46
C SER A 61 -13.63 11.46 -11.25
N GLY A 62 -12.79 11.97 -12.15
CA GLY A 62 -13.02 13.25 -12.82
C GLY A 62 -13.02 14.40 -11.81
N SER A 63 -14.09 15.19 -11.79
CA SER A 63 -14.27 16.31 -10.85
C SER A 63 -14.79 15.90 -9.46
N ILE A 64 -15.19 14.64 -9.27
CA ILE A 64 -15.77 14.15 -8.01
C ILE A 64 -14.68 13.53 -7.15
N SER A 65 -14.64 13.90 -5.88
CA SER A 65 -13.62 13.46 -4.92
C SER A 65 -14.27 12.97 -3.63
N GLY A 66 -13.81 11.83 -3.13
CA GLY A 66 -14.26 11.27 -1.87
C GLY A 66 -13.56 11.87 -0.65
N GLN A 67 -13.91 11.38 0.53
CA GLN A 67 -13.18 11.69 1.77
C GLN A 67 -11.95 10.80 1.92
N ILE A 68 -11.04 11.19 2.83
CA ILE A 68 -9.92 10.33 3.23
C ILE A 68 -10.45 9.22 4.15
N GLU A 69 -10.22 7.98 3.76
CA GLU A 69 -10.68 6.78 4.44
C GLU A 69 -9.51 5.96 4.98
N PHE A 70 -9.76 5.07 5.94
CA PHE A 70 -8.74 4.23 6.57
C PHE A 70 -8.41 2.95 5.78
N SER A 71 -9.12 2.68 4.68
CA SER A 71 -8.82 1.56 3.77
C SER A 71 -9.08 1.92 2.31
N PRO A 72 -8.33 1.36 1.36
CA PRO A 72 -8.51 1.63 -0.07
C PRO A 72 -9.86 1.14 -0.57
N THR A 73 -10.33 -0.02 -0.07
CA THR A 73 -11.67 -0.54 -0.37
C THR A 73 -12.75 0.48 -0.02
N LYS A 74 -12.66 1.08 1.17
CA LYS A 74 -13.67 2.05 1.63
C LYS A 74 -13.62 3.33 0.80
N ALA A 75 -12.43 3.85 0.51
CA ALA A 75 -12.25 5.04 -0.32
C ALA A 75 -12.95 4.92 -1.69
N ILE A 76 -12.65 3.86 -2.44
CA ILE A 76 -13.27 3.67 -3.75
C ILE A 76 -14.75 3.29 -3.66
N SER A 77 -15.15 2.43 -2.71
CA SER A 77 -16.55 1.99 -2.59
C SER A 77 -17.49 3.13 -2.21
N SER A 78 -17.05 4.03 -1.31
CA SER A 78 -17.83 5.21 -0.93
C SER A 78 -18.04 6.14 -2.12
N LEU A 79 -16.98 6.49 -2.86
CA LEU A 79 -17.08 7.35 -4.04
C LEU A 79 -17.90 6.70 -5.16
N TYR A 80 -17.70 5.40 -5.39
CA TYR A 80 -18.46 4.66 -6.40
C TYR A 80 -19.97 4.67 -6.09
N LYS A 81 -20.34 4.50 -4.81
CA LYS A 81 -21.74 4.57 -4.36
C LYS A 81 -22.34 5.96 -4.53
N GLU A 82 -21.56 7.01 -4.30
CA GLU A 82 -21.98 8.38 -4.53
C GLU A 82 -22.27 8.66 -6.02
N ILE A 83 -21.40 8.17 -6.91
CA ILE A 83 -21.48 8.41 -8.35
C ILE A 83 -22.61 7.60 -9.02
N PHE A 84 -22.75 6.32 -8.66
CA PHE A 84 -23.65 5.40 -9.36
C PHE A 84 -24.90 5.03 -8.55
N HIS A 85 -25.03 5.54 -7.33
CA HIS A 85 -26.11 5.21 -6.40
C HIS A 85 -26.28 3.70 -6.16
N ASN A 86 -25.22 2.90 -6.37
CA ASN A 86 -25.19 1.46 -6.18
C ASN A 86 -23.88 1.01 -5.53
N SER A 87 -23.83 -0.24 -5.06
CA SER A 87 -22.64 -0.77 -4.40
C SER A 87 -21.95 -1.80 -5.30
N THR A 88 -20.62 -1.81 -5.30
CA THR A 88 -19.83 -2.88 -5.90
C THR A 88 -18.70 -3.28 -4.95
N LYS A 89 -18.19 -4.50 -5.09
CA LYS A 89 -17.10 -5.00 -4.25
C LYS A 89 -15.77 -4.69 -4.92
N PHE A 90 -14.87 -4.10 -4.14
CA PHE A 90 -13.48 -3.86 -4.55
C PHE A 90 -12.53 -4.57 -3.59
N SER A 91 -11.46 -5.14 -4.13
CA SER A 91 -10.36 -5.70 -3.35
C SER A 91 -9.35 -4.58 -3.08
N GLY A 92 -9.22 -4.17 -1.82
CA GLY A 92 -8.31 -3.09 -1.42
C GLY A 92 -6.86 -3.31 -1.86
N PRO A 93 -6.25 -4.48 -1.57
CA PRO A 93 -4.91 -4.82 -2.04
C PRO A 93 -4.76 -4.70 -3.55
N THR A 94 -5.75 -5.20 -4.30
CA THR A 94 -5.75 -5.15 -5.77
C THR A 94 -5.83 -3.73 -6.29
N ILE A 95 -6.73 -2.92 -5.73
CA ILE A 95 -6.91 -1.50 -6.07
C ILE A 95 -5.60 -0.72 -5.96
N ILE A 96 -4.77 -1.04 -4.97
CA ILE A 96 -3.50 -0.35 -4.73
C ILE A 96 -2.30 -1.05 -5.38
N GLY A 97 -2.53 -2.08 -6.21
CA GLY A 97 -1.50 -2.81 -6.93
C GLY A 97 -0.59 -3.67 -6.03
N GLN A 98 -1.04 -4.05 -4.83
CA GLN A 98 -0.23 -4.83 -3.89
C GLN A 98 -0.05 -6.29 -4.33
N ASP A 99 -0.88 -6.76 -5.24
CA ASP A 99 -0.84 -8.10 -5.84
C ASP A 99 -0.35 -8.10 -7.30
N ASP A 100 0.03 -6.93 -7.86
CA ASP A 100 0.57 -6.82 -9.22
C ASP A 100 2.11 -6.80 -9.19
N PRO A 101 2.78 -7.87 -9.68
CA PRO A 101 4.24 -7.95 -9.66
C PRO A 101 4.94 -6.79 -10.38
N LYS A 102 4.34 -6.24 -11.44
CA LYS A 102 4.91 -5.11 -12.19
C LYS A 102 4.88 -3.83 -11.38
N ILE A 103 3.77 -3.58 -10.68
CA ILE A 103 3.64 -2.42 -9.78
C ILE A 103 4.61 -2.56 -8.61
N ILE A 104 4.70 -3.75 -8.01
CA ILE A 104 5.66 -4.03 -6.93
C ILE A 104 7.09 -3.80 -7.40
N GLU A 105 7.46 -4.30 -8.58
CA GLU A 105 8.79 -4.10 -9.15
C GLU A 105 9.07 -2.61 -9.35
N GLU A 106 8.15 -1.88 -9.98
CA GLU A 106 8.31 -0.44 -10.25
C GLU A 106 8.47 0.38 -8.97
N LEU A 107 7.63 0.12 -7.96
CA LEU A 107 7.72 0.75 -6.65
C LEU A 107 9.03 0.37 -5.92
N SER A 108 9.63 -0.78 -6.23
CA SER A 108 10.88 -1.26 -5.63
C SER A 108 12.14 -0.71 -6.29
N ARG A 109 12.07 -0.16 -7.51
CA ARG A 109 13.26 0.22 -8.30
C ARG A 109 14.19 1.23 -7.64
N ASN A 110 13.66 2.15 -6.83
CA ASN A 110 14.44 3.21 -6.16
C ASN A 110 14.53 3.01 -4.64
N VAL A 111 14.23 1.80 -4.18
CA VAL A 111 14.14 1.49 -2.77
C VAL A 111 15.41 0.80 -2.34
N ARG A 112 16.20 1.52 -1.52
CA ARG A 112 17.46 1.01 -0.96
C ARG A 112 17.24 -0.26 -0.13
N PHE A 113 16.06 -0.39 0.48
CA PHE A 113 15.73 -1.52 1.34
C PHE A 113 14.23 -1.84 1.31
N ILE A 114 13.88 -3.09 0.97
CA ILE A 114 12.51 -3.58 1.05
C ILE A 114 12.35 -4.28 2.41
N LEU A 115 11.35 -3.84 3.17
CA LEU A 115 10.91 -4.45 4.42
C LEU A 115 10.72 -5.95 4.24
N PHE A 116 11.31 -6.76 5.13
CA PHE A 116 11.14 -8.21 5.08
C PHE A 116 10.86 -8.79 6.46
N GLN A 117 10.17 -9.93 6.47
CA GLN A 117 9.83 -10.65 7.69
C GLN A 117 10.63 -11.94 7.77
N ILE A 118 11.28 -12.16 8.92
CA ILE A 118 11.90 -13.44 9.27
C ILE A 118 10.95 -14.15 10.23
N THR A 119 10.67 -15.43 9.99
CA THR A 119 9.88 -16.25 10.91
C THR A 119 10.81 -17.22 11.63
N ILE A 120 10.81 -17.18 12.97
CA ILE A 120 11.56 -18.09 13.84
C ILE A 120 10.57 -18.67 14.84
N ASP A 121 10.25 -19.96 14.72
CA ASP A 121 9.20 -20.64 15.48
C ASP A 121 7.86 -19.86 15.47
N LYS A 122 7.45 -19.36 16.64
CA LYS A 122 6.23 -18.58 16.89
C LYS A 122 6.45 -17.06 16.82
N TYR A 123 7.65 -16.63 16.48
CA TYR A 123 8.06 -15.23 16.42
C TYR A 123 8.20 -14.79 14.98
N LYS A 124 7.66 -13.62 14.68
CA LYS A 124 7.84 -12.94 13.40
C LYS A 124 8.67 -11.69 13.67
N ILE A 125 9.86 -11.62 13.11
CA ILE A 125 10.74 -10.46 13.21
C ILE A 125 10.54 -9.64 11.94
N PHE A 126 10.10 -8.41 12.09
CA PHE A 126 9.92 -7.48 10.99
C PHE A 126 11.10 -6.51 10.94
N VAL A 127 11.96 -6.65 9.93
CA VAL A 127 13.14 -5.80 9.74
C VAL A 127 12.73 -4.63 8.86
N HIS A 128 12.88 -3.41 9.37
CA HIS A 128 12.38 -2.20 8.72
C HIS A 128 13.43 -1.13 8.44
N ASP A 129 14.65 -1.34 8.89
CA ASP A 129 15.78 -0.48 8.58
C ASP A 129 17.07 -1.31 8.56
N LEU A 130 18.00 -0.92 7.69
CA LEU A 130 19.36 -1.47 7.63
C LEU A 130 20.35 -0.31 7.66
N GLY A 131 21.50 -0.55 8.29
CA GLY A 131 22.64 0.33 8.15
C GLY A 131 23.03 0.51 6.67
N VAL A 132 23.59 1.66 6.35
CA VAL A 132 24.08 1.97 4.99
C VAL A 132 25.60 1.93 4.99
N SER A 133 26.19 1.40 3.91
CA SER A 133 27.63 1.45 3.67
C SER A 133 27.94 1.79 2.22
N SER A 134 29.22 1.97 1.91
CA SER A 134 29.71 2.16 0.55
C SER A 134 30.07 0.86 -0.19
N HIS A 135 29.62 -0.31 0.29
CA HIS A 135 29.90 -1.62 -0.34
C HIS A 135 28.87 -1.95 -1.44
N PRO A 136 29.20 -1.83 -2.73
CA PRO A 136 28.24 -2.01 -3.81
C PRO A 136 27.77 -3.47 -3.94
N ASP A 137 28.65 -4.42 -3.60
CA ASP A 137 28.36 -5.86 -3.62
C ASP A 137 27.21 -6.24 -2.68
N TRP A 138 26.98 -5.44 -1.63
CA TRP A 138 25.88 -5.62 -0.68
C TRP A 138 24.72 -4.66 -0.95
N ARG A 139 24.64 -4.11 -2.17
CA ARG A 139 23.70 -3.04 -2.54
C ARG A 139 23.76 -1.86 -1.56
N ASN A 140 24.96 -1.52 -1.08
CA ASN A 140 25.19 -0.45 -0.11
C ASN A 140 24.57 -0.71 1.29
N ALA A 141 24.26 -1.96 1.63
CA ALA A 141 23.92 -2.32 3.00
C ALA A 141 25.16 -2.27 3.91
N GLY A 142 24.98 -1.90 5.17
CA GLY A 142 26.02 -1.72 6.17
C GLY A 142 25.65 -2.32 7.52
N SER A 143 26.52 -2.13 8.51
CA SER A 143 26.29 -2.63 9.88
C SER A 143 25.14 -1.90 10.55
N GLY A 144 24.30 -2.64 11.29
CA GLY A 144 23.13 -2.14 12.02
C GLY A 144 21.81 -2.48 11.35
N TYR A 145 20.75 -2.61 12.15
CA TYR A 145 19.37 -2.78 11.67
C TYR A 145 18.37 -2.33 12.74
N SER A 146 17.17 -1.94 12.31
CA SER A 146 16.01 -1.76 13.21
C SER A 146 14.96 -2.82 12.92
N SER A 147 14.41 -3.42 13.99
CA SER A 147 13.41 -4.47 13.86
C SER A 147 12.31 -4.38 14.93
N SER A 148 11.18 -4.99 14.62
CA SER A 148 10.08 -5.19 15.56
C SER A 148 9.80 -6.68 15.73
N LEU A 149 9.59 -7.11 16.98
CA LEU A 149 9.20 -8.48 17.29
C LEU A 149 7.67 -8.59 17.38
N LEU A 150 7.09 -9.41 16.51
CA LEU A 150 5.68 -9.75 16.51
C LEU A 150 5.51 -11.16 17.09
N HIS A 151 4.87 -11.24 18.25
CA HIS A 151 4.44 -12.50 18.83
C HIS A 151 2.92 -12.55 18.89
N PHE A 152 2.33 -13.42 18.09
CA PHE A 152 0.89 -13.66 18.14
C PHE A 152 0.63 -14.73 19.20
N TYR A 153 0.13 -14.28 20.36
CA TYR A 153 -0.32 -15.20 21.40
C TYR A 153 -1.61 -15.86 20.90
N ASN A 154 -1.55 -17.17 20.60
CA ASN A 154 -2.75 -17.94 20.34
C ASN A 154 -3.56 -17.98 21.64
N LYS A 155 -4.63 -17.18 21.73
CA LYS A 155 -5.71 -17.48 22.66
C LYS A 155 -6.32 -18.81 22.19
N ARG A 156 -6.18 -19.83 23.04
CA ARG A 156 -6.95 -21.08 22.93
C ARG A 156 -8.44 -20.78 22.93
#